data_AF-A0A956DDT4-F1
#
_entry.id   AF-A0A956DDT4-F1
#
_cell.length_a   1.000
_cell.length_b   1.000
_cell.length_c   1.000
_cell.angle_alpha   90.00
_cell.angle_beta   90.00
_cell.angle_gamma   90.00
#
_symmetry.space_group_name_H-M   'P 1'
#
loop_
_entity.id
_entity.type
_entity.pdbx_description
1 polymer ?
#
loop_
_entity_poly.entity_id
_entity_poly.type
_entity_poly.pdbx_seq_one_letter_code
_entity_poly.pdbx_strand_id
1 'polypeptide(L)' 'IEVEATTVAEVIAELEKLAPGIAFYLCDERGRLRMHVNVFVGEERVTDRKTLSDPVGPDAKVFVFQALSGG' A
#
# COMPACT_ATOMS: atom_id res chain seq x y z
N ILE A 1 10.36 -7.82 -1.63
CA ILE A 1 10.60 -7.27 -2.99
C ILE A 1 11.01 -5.83 -2.83
N GLU A 2 11.83 -5.33 -3.76
CA GLU A 2 12.37 -3.96 -3.74
C GLU A 2 11.77 -3.19 -4.91
N VAL A 3 11.41 -1.93 -4.67
CA VAL A 3 10.82 -1.01 -5.65
C VAL A 3 11.32 0.41 -5.38
N GLU A 4 11.45 1.21 -6.44
CA GLU A 4 11.80 2.62 -6.34
C GLU A 4 10.52 3.45 -6.20
N ALA A 5 10.33 4.10 -5.05
CA ALA A 5 9.15 4.89 -4.76
C ALA A 5 9.41 5.88 -3.61
N THR A 6 8.73 7.01 -3.65
CA THR A 6 8.77 8.08 -2.63
C THR A 6 7.46 8.24 -1.88
N THR A 7 6.39 7.57 -2.35
CA THR A 7 5.07 7.58 -1.72
C THR A 7 4.42 6.19 -1.75
N VAL A 8 3.42 5.96 -0.91
CA VAL A 8 2.65 4.70 -0.91
C VAL A 8 1.93 4.48 -2.24
N ALA A 9 1.43 5.55 -2.89
CA ALA A 9 0.84 5.47 -4.22
C ALA A 9 1.83 4.90 -5.26
N GLU A 10 3.06 5.40 -5.26
CA GLU A 10 4.13 4.92 -6.13
C GLU A 10 4.51 3.48 -5.83
N VAL A 11 4.58 3.10 -4.55
CA VAL A 11 4.80 1.70 -4.16
C VAL A 11 3.74 0.79 -4.80
N ILE A 12 2.44 1.12 -4.69
CA ILE A 12 1.38 0.32 -5.30
C ILE A 12 1.49 0.29 -6.83
N ALA A 13 1.86 1.42 -7.46
CA ALA A 13 2.06 1.47 -8.91
C ALA A 13 3.22 0.59 -9.38
N GLU A 14 4.34 0.55 -8.64
CA GLU A 14 5.44 -0.36 -8.94
C GLU A 14 5.06 -1.83 -8.68
N LEU A 15 4.31 -2.11 -7.60
CA LEU A 15 3.79 -3.44 -7.33
C LEU A 15 2.89 -3.96 -8.46
N GLU A 16 2.06 -3.12 -9.06
CA GLU A 16 1.20 -3.49 -10.19
C GLU A 16 2.02 -3.94 -11.41
N LYS A 17 3.18 -3.33 -11.66
CA LYS A 17 4.08 -3.75 -12.76
C LYS A 17 4.69 -5.12 -12.49
N LEU A 18 4.99 -5.43 -11.23
CA LEU A 18 5.61 -6.68 -10.82
C LEU A 18 4.59 -7.83 -10.67
N ALA A 19 3.37 -7.50 -10.24
CA ALA A 19 2.27 -8.44 -10.01
C ALA A 19 0.94 -7.81 -10.48
N PRO A 20 0.63 -7.90 -11.79
CA PRO A 20 -0.58 -7.32 -12.34
C PRO A 20 -1.84 -7.80 -11.61
N GLY A 21 -2.72 -6.87 -11.23
CA GLY A 21 -3.93 -7.08 -10.45
C GLY A 21 -3.78 -6.83 -8.94
N ILE A 22 -2.56 -6.66 -8.42
CA ILE A 22 -2.36 -6.39 -6.99
C ILE A 22 -2.97 -5.05 -6.57
N ALA A 23 -2.95 -4.02 -7.42
CA ALA A 23 -3.57 -2.73 -7.09
C ALA A 23 -5.07 -2.88 -6.86
N PHE A 24 -5.74 -3.76 -7.61
CA PHE A 24 -7.17 -4.05 -7.43
C PHE A 24 -7.46 -4.80 -6.12
N TYR A 25 -6.51 -5.63 -5.67
CA TYR A 25 -6.58 -6.29 -4.36
C TYR A 25 -6.43 -5.30 -3.20
N LEU A 26 -5.54 -4.31 -3.34
CA LEU A 26 -5.23 -3.35 -2.27
C LEU A 26 -6.21 -2.16 -2.22
N CYS A 27 -6.63 -1.67 -3.38
CA CYS A 27 -7.44 -0.47 -3.54
C CYS A 27 -8.82 -0.77 -4.14
N ASP A 28 -9.78 0.12 -3.88
CA ASP A 28 -11.07 0.16 -4.56
C ASP A 28 -10.94 0.74 -5.99
N GLU A 29 -12.05 0.81 -6.74
CA GLU A 29 -12.03 1.32 -8.12
C GLU A 29 -11.68 2.81 -8.24
N ARG A 30 -11.60 3.53 -7.12
CA ARG A 30 -11.20 4.93 -7.04
C ARG A 30 -9.73 5.09 -6.59
N GLY A 31 -9.01 3.99 -6.45
CA GLY A 31 -7.62 3.99 -5.99
C GLY A 31 -7.45 4.16 -4.48
N ARG A 32 -8.53 4.07 -3.70
CA ARG A 32 -8.49 4.25 -2.24
C ARG A 32 -8.21 2.93 -1.55
N LEU A 33 -7.42 2.97 -0.48
CA LEU A 33 -7.05 1.75 0.26
C LEU A 33 -8.30 1.08 0.85
N ARG A 34 -8.53 -0.18 0.49
CA ARG A 34 -9.70 -0.97 0.94
C ARG A 34 -9.74 -1.06 2.45
N MET A 35 -10.93 -0.97 3.04
CA MET A 35 -11.15 -0.89 4.49
C MET A 35 -10.44 -2.00 5.30
N HIS A 36 -10.41 -3.22 4.77
CA HIS A 36 -9.78 -4.37 5.42
C HIS A 36 -8.28 -4.50 5.13
N VAL A 37 -7.69 -3.61 4.33
CA VAL A 37 -6.26 -3.56 4.03
C VAL A 37 -5.61 -2.45 4.87
N ASN A 38 -4.54 -2.84 5.56
CA ASN A 38 -3.68 -1.97 6.35
C ASN A 38 -2.31 -1.93 5.68
N VAL A 39 -1.80 -0.72 5.46
CA VAL A 39 -0.44 -0.48 4.97
C VAL A 39 0.33 0.27 6.04
N PHE A 40 1.58 -0.12 6.24
CA PHE A 40 2.52 0.53 7.16
C PHE A 40 3.80 0.89 6.43
N VAL A 41 4.37 2.04 6.75
CA VAL A 41 5.71 2.47 6.34
C VAL A 41 6.57 2.43 7.60
N GLY A 42 7.47 1.46 7.69
CA GLY A 42 8.15 1.12 8.94
C GLY A 42 7.13 0.66 9.99
N GLU A 43 7.06 1.39 11.11
CA GLU A 43 6.12 1.14 12.21
C GLU A 43 4.86 2.02 12.11
N GLU A 44 4.84 3.00 11.20
CA GLU A 44 3.74 3.96 11.09
C GLU A 44 2.67 3.47 10.12
N ARG A 45 1.41 3.52 10.55
CA ARG A 45 0.28 3.16 9.71
C ARG A 45 -0.04 4.30 8.74
N VAL A 46 -0.24 3.96 7.47
CA VAL A 46 -0.71 4.90 6.43
C VAL A 46 -2.02 5.55 6.85
N THR A 47 -2.02 6.89 6.85
CA THR A 47 -3.14 7.71 7.31
C THR A 47 -3.95 8.24 6.14
N ASP A 48 -3.32 8.65 5.04
CA ASP A 48 -4.01 9.05 3.82
C ASP A 48 -4.40 7.82 3.00
N ARG A 49 -5.57 7.29 3.33
CA ARG A 49 -6.16 6.15 2.64
C ARG A 49 -6.83 6.51 1.31
N LYS A 50 -6.87 7.80 0.92
CA LYS A 50 -7.58 8.26 -0.27
C LYS A 50 -6.63 8.48 -1.44
N THR A 51 -5.51 9.16 -1.21
CA THR A 51 -4.53 9.46 -2.26
C THR A 51 -3.21 8.71 -2.08
N LEU A 52 -3.01 8.08 -0.92
CA LEU A 52 -1.81 7.30 -0.58
C LEU A 52 -0.54 8.14 -0.69
N SER A 53 -0.63 9.41 -0.28
CA SER A 53 0.47 10.36 -0.35
C SER A 53 1.44 10.26 0.83
N ASP A 54 1.21 9.37 1.81
CA ASP A 54 2.15 9.17 2.92
C ASP A 54 3.56 8.86 2.34
N PRO A 55 4.61 9.56 2.82
CA PRO A 55 5.94 9.46 2.25
C PRO A 55 6.60 8.13 2.59
N VAL A 56 7.38 7.61 1.65
CA VAL A 56 8.21 6.42 1.82
C VAL A 56 9.66 6.88 1.74
N GLY A 57 10.37 6.77 2.86
CA GLY A 57 11.79 7.12 2.94
C GLY A 57 12.66 6.11 2.20
N PRO A 58 13.93 6.47 1.92
CA PRO A 58 14.90 5.52 1.41
C PRO A 58 15.04 4.34 2.38
N ASP A 59 15.16 3.12 1.83
CA ASP A 59 15.26 1.85 2.56
C ASP A 59 14.09 1.55 3.52
N ALA A 60 13.00 2.30 3.45
CA ALA A 60 11.82 2.07 4.28
C ALA A 60 11.14 0.75 3.90
N LYS A 61 10.73 -0.01 4.92
CA LYS A 61 9.96 -1.24 4.72
C LYS A 61 8.48 -0.92 4.66
N VAL A 62 7.82 -1.33 3.59
CA VAL A 62 6.36 -1.23 3.47
C VAL A 62 5.72 -2.59 3.76
N PHE A 63 4.80 -2.62 4.70
CA PHE A 63 4.06 -3.83 5.08
C PHE A 63 2.60 -3.70 4.68
N VAL A 64 2.04 -4.76 4.11
CA VAL A 64 0.64 -4.86 3.74
C VAL A 64 0.00 -6.01 4.49
N PHE A 65 -1.06 -5.73 5.25
CA PHE A 65 -1.81 -6.73 6.01
C PHE A 65 -3.29 -6.64 5.67
N GLN A 66 -3.95 -7.79 5.57
CA GLN A 66 -5.40 -7.85 5.59
C GLN A 66 -5.89 -8.15 7.01
N ALA A 67 -6.89 -7.41 7.47
CA ALA A 67 -7.62 -7.79 8.67
C ALA A 67 -8.52 -8.99 8.32
N LEU A 68 -8.08 -10.19 8.70
CA LEU A 68 -8.97 -11.35 8.76
C LEU A 68 -9.75 -11.24 10.06
N SER A 69 -11.06 -10.97 9.98
CA SER A 69 -11.93 -11.22 11.13
C SER A 69 -11.94 -12.73 11.35
N GLY A 70 -11.17 -13.20 12.33
CA GLY A 70 -11.28 -14.57 12.82
C GLY A 70 -12.73 -14.79 13.25
N GLY A 71 -13.39 -15.76 12.62
CA GLY A 71 -14.61 -16.35 13.17
C GLY A 71 -14.30 -17.17 14.40
#